data_AF-A0A9P5T666-F1
#
_entry.id   AF-A0A9P5T666-F1
#
_cell.length_a   1.000
_cell.length_b   1.000
_cell.length_c   1.000
_cell.angle_alpha   90.00
_cell.angle_beta   90.00
_cell.angle_gamma   90.00
#
_symmetry.space_group_name_H-M   'P 1'
#
loop_
_entity.id
_entity.type
_entity.pdbx_description
1 polymer ?
#
loop_
_entity_poly.entity_id
_entity_poly.type
_entity_poly.pdbx_seq_one_letter_code
_entity_poly.pdbx_strand_id
1 'polypeptide(L)'
;MISQIRDYSFSHEKSQWTEDEFNSFLDPLQELWNLDDPQLRLSFQIYLSLSAHSSEATYKAIRSSIKGCYSESTMLLLDQVRNRLKRITGVLPLHFDMCVNTCLAFTGPFAPLTKCLFCGEHRYE
;
A
#
# COMPACT_ATOMS: atom_id res chain seq x y z
N MET A 1 17.57 17.40 -14.97
CA MET A 1 16.92 16.81 -13.78
C MET A 1 16.01 17.80 -13.07
N ILE A 2 16.47 18.99 -12.68
CA ILE A 2 15.62 20.03 -12.04
C ILE A 2 14.47 20.54 -12.93
N SER A 3 14.67 20.62 -14.25
CA SER A 3 13.63 21.07 -15.19
C SER A 3 12.39 20.16 -15.25
N GLN A 4 12.53 18.88 -14.91
CA GLN A 4 11.41 17.92 -14.93
C GLN A 4 10.54 18.00 -13.67
N ILE A 5 11.02 18.59 -12.58
CA ILE A 5 10.27 18.73 -11.32
C ILE A 5 9.39 19.99 -11.35
N ARG A 6 9.79 21.01 -12.13
CA ARG A 6 9.15 22.33 -12.13
C ARG A 6 7.68 22.30 -12.57
N ASP A 7 7.36 21.43 -13.53
CA ASP A 7 6.02 21.29 -14.10
C ASP A 7 5.31 20.01 -13.62
N TYR A 8 5.84 19.37 -12.56
CA TYR A 8 5.25 18.15 -12.02
C TYR A 8 3.88 18.47 -11.39
N SER A 9 2.86 17.74 -11.82
CA SER A 9 1.54 17.77 -11.23
C SER A 9 1.20 16.38 -10.68
N PHE A 10 0.47 16.31 -9.57
CA PHE A 10 -0.02 15.05 -8.99
C PHE A 10 -1.23 14.48 -9.74
N SER A 11 -1.39 14.82 -11.02
CA SER A 11 -2.56 14.43 -11.82
C SER A 11 -2.64 12.93 -12.02
N HIS A 12 -1.49 12.26 -12.14
CA HIS A 12 -1.43 10.81 -12.27
C HIS A 12 -1.82 10.11 -10.96
N GLU A 13 -1.29 10.57 -9.83
CA GLU A 13 -1.62 10.05 -8.50
C GLU A 13 -3.10 10.27 -8.18
N LYS A 14 -3.63 11.47 -8.47
CA LYS A 14 -5.05 11.79 -8.33
C LYS A 14 -5.96 10.84 -9.10
N SER A 15 -5.50 10.29 -10.23
CA SER A 15 -6.30 9.33 -11.02
C SER A 15 -6.38 7.93 -10.42
N GLN A 16 -5.46 7.57 -9.52
CA GLN A 16 -5.40 6.23 -8.91
C GLN A 16 -6.05 6.14 -7.52
N TRP A 17 -6.27 7.28 -6.87
CA TRP A 17 -6.82 7.35 -5.51
C TRP A 17 -8.26 7.87 -5.53
N THR A 18 -9.00 7.58 -4.47
CA THR A 18 -10.29 8.25 -4.25
C THR A 18 -10.09 9.73 -3.94
N GLU A 19 -11.14 10.54 -4.11
CA GLU A 19 -11.07 11.97 -3.78
C GLU A 19 -10.71 12.20 -2.30
N ASP A 20 -11.25 11.38 -1.40
CA ASP A 20 -10.94 11.42 0.03
C ASP A 20 -9.46 11.07 0.31
N GLU A 21 -8.93 10.03 -0.36
CA GLU A 21 -7.53 9.64 -0.25
C GLU A 21 -6.60 10.76 -0.76
N PHE A 22 -6.92 11.38 -1.91
CA PHE A 22 -6.13 12.48 -2.46
C PHE A 22 -6.19 13.73 -1.56
N ASN A 23 -7.36 14.07 -1.02
CA ASN A 23 -7.51 15.17 -0.08
C ASN A 23 -6.72 14.91 1.21
N SER A 24 -6.75 13.68 1.74
CA SER A 24 -5.95 13.30 2.91
C SER A 24 -4.45 13.30 2.64
N PHE A 25 -4.02 13.09 1.40
CA PHE A 25 -2.61 13.23 1.01
C PHE A 25 -2.16 14.70 1.02
N LEU A 26 -3.02 15.62 0.59
CA LEU A 26 -2.73 17.06 0.61
C LEU A 26 -2.80 17.66 2.03
N ASP A 27 -3.68 17.13 2.87
CA ASP A 27 -3.85 17.54 4.27
C ASP A 27 -3.77 16.31 5.19
N PRO A 28 -2.55 15.89 5.56
CA PRO A 28 -2.34 14.70 6.38
C PRO A 28 -2.87 14.90 7.80
N LEU A 29 -3.24 13.81 8.46
CA LEU A 29 -3.72 13.85 9.84
C LEU A 29 -2.70 14.50 10.77
N GLN A 30 -3.12 15.57 11.44
CA GLN A 30 -2.32 16.34 12.40
C GLN A 30 -2.44 15.78 13.83
N GLU A 31 -3.48 14.98 14.11
CA GLU A 31 -3.75 14.41 15.43
C GLU A 31 -2.88 13.18 15.71
N LEU A 32 -2.37 13.08 16.95
CA LEU A 32 -1.67 11.90 17.43
C LEU A 32 -2.62 10.70 17.46
N TRP A 33 -2.25 9.66 16.72
CA TRP A 33 -3.05 8.45 16.66
C TRP A 33 -3.00 7.66 17.97
N ASN A 34 -4.18 7.38 18.51
CA ASN A 34 -4.33 6.55 19.69
C ASN A 34 -4.45 5.05 19.31
N LEU A 35 -3.61 4.21 19.91
CA LEU A 35 -3.57 2.74 19.76
C LEU A 35 -4.12 2.00 21.00
N ASP A 36 -5.00 2.62 21.79
CA ASP A 36 -5.55 2.05 23.01
C ASP A 36 -6.44 0.81 22.79
N ASP A 37 -7.06 0.67 21.61
CA ASP A 37 -7.81 -0.54 21.24
C ASP A 37 -6.86 -1.76 21.17
N PRO A 38 -7.00 -2.75 22.08
CA PRO A 38 -6.13 -3.92 22.11
C PRO A 38 -6.24 -4.78 20.85
N GLN A 39 -7.41 -4.82 20.21
CA GLN A 39 -7.64 -5.64 19.01
C GLN A 39 -7.02 -4.99 17.79
N LEU A 40 -7.08 -3.66 17.70
CA LEU A 40 -6.35 -2.89 16.70
C LEU A 40 -4.84 -3.07 16.88
N ARG A 41 -4.33 -2.94 18.11
CA ARG A 41 -2.91 -3.11 18.45
C ARG A 41 -2.41 -4.51 18.08
N LEU A 42 -3.15 -5.56 18.44
CA LEU A 42 -2.87 -6.94 18.07
C LEU A 42 -2.79 -7.10 16.54
N SER A 43 -3.79 -6.57 15.83
CA SER A 43 -3.87 -6.67 14.37
C SER A 43 -2.66 -6.03 13.69
N PHE A 44 -2.25 -4.85 14.15
CA PHE A 44 -1.07 -4.15 13.64
C PHE A 44 0.23 -4.87 13.99
N GLN A 45 0.36 -5.35 15.23
CA GLN A 45 1.56 -6.04 15.66
C GLN A 45 1.78 -7.32 14.85
N ILE A 46 0.73 -8.12 14.62
CA ILE A 46 0.82 -9.29 13.75
C ILE A 46 1.15 -8.88 12.32
N TYR A 47 0.46 -7.88 11.76
CA TYR A 47 0.74 -7.40 10.40
C TYR A 47 2.21 -6.98 10.21
N LEU A 48 2.74 -6.19 11.14
CA LEU A 48 4.13 -5.72 11.10
C LEU A 48 5.12 -6.86 11.32
N SER A 49 4.81 -7.81 12.21
CA SER A 49 5.67 -8.97 12.49
C SER A 49 5.78 -9.94 11.32
N LEU A 50 4.73 -10.03 10.51
CA LEU A 50 4.70 -10.91 9.34
C LEU A 50 5.67 -10.46 8.24
N SER A 51 6.19 -9.22 8.27
CA SER A 51 7.07 -8.63 7.25
C SER A 51 6.46 -8.63 5.82
N ALA A 52 7.06 -7.87 4.90
CA ALA A 52 6.54 -7.69 3.54
C ALA A 52 6.49 -8.98 2.68
N HIS A 53 7.05 -10.09 3.16
CA HIS A 53 7.12 -11.37 2.43
C HIS A 53 6.07 -12.39 2.87
N SER A 54 5.25 -12.07 3.87
CA SER A 54 4.19 -12.98 4.28
C SER A 54 2.97 -12.87 3.37
N SER A 55 2.46 -14.04 2.98
CA SER A 55 1.24 -14.11 2.20
C SER A 55 0.03 -13.67 3.02
N GLU A 56 -0.99 -13.11 2.36
CA GLU A 56 -2.29 -12.85 2.97
C GLU A 56 -2.89 -14.10 3.64
N ALA A 57 -2.60 -15.29 3.10
CA ALA A 57 -3.01 -16.56 3.67
C ALA A 57 -2.43 -16.78 5.08
N THR A 58 -1.19 -16.36 5.33
CA THR A 58 -0.55 -16.46 6.64
C THR A 58 -1.27 -15.57 7.67
N TYR A 59 -1.59 -14.32 7.32
CA TYR A 59 -2.36 -13.45 8.21
C TYR A 59 -3.74 -14.05 8.52
N LYS A 60 -4.44 -14.57 7.51
CA LYS A 60 -5.74 -15.24 7.69
C LYS A 60 -5.65 -16.47 8.59
N ALA A 61 -4.59 -17.28 8.45
CA ALA A 61 -4.36 -18.44 9.29
C ALA A 61 -4.17 -18.05 10.76
N ILE A 62 -3.30 -17.07 11.05
CA ILE A 62 -3.06 -16.57 12.41
C ILE A 62 -4.36 -16.04 13.02
N ARG A 63 -5.11 -15.22 12.28
CA ARG A 63 -6.39 -14.70 12.73
C ARG A 63 -7.37 -15.82 13.09
N SER A 64 -7.45 -16.86 12.27
CA SER A 64 -8.30 -18.03 12.53
C SER A 64 -7.86 -18.79 13.78
N SER A 65 -6.55 -18.99 13.98
CA SER A 65 -6.01 -19.61 15.20
C SER A 65 -6.32 -18.79 16.45
N ILE A 66 -6.12 -17.48 16.40
CA ILE A 66 -6.46 -16.56 17.52
C ILE A 66 -7.95 -16.65 17.84
N LYS A 67 -8.82 -16.63 16.82
CA LYS A 67 -10.28 -16.74 17.04
C LYS A 67 -10.69 -18.11 17.58
N GLY A 68 -9.95 -19.16 17.25
CA GLY A 68 -10.15 -20.50 17.81
C GLY A 68 -9.82 -20.58 19.31
N CYS A 69 -8.79 -19.86 19.77
CA CYS A 69 -8.44 -19.78 21.20
C CYS A 69 -9.27 -18.74 21.95
N TYR A 70 -9.68 -17.65 21.28
CA TYR A 70 -10.37 -16.50 21.84
C TYR A 70 -11.54 -16.11 20.94
N SER A 71 -12.73 -16.69 21.19
CA SER A 71 -13.93 -16.47 20.37
C SER A 71 -14.34 -15.00 20.25
N GLU A 72 -14.12 -14.24 21.32
CA GLU A 72 -14.46 -12.81 21.42
C GLU A 72 -13.47 -11.88 20.71
N SER A 73 -12.36 -12.41 20.17
CA SER A 73 -11.39 -11.57 19.47
C SER A 73 -12.00 -10.98 18.20
N THR A 74 -11.98 -9.64 18.14
CA THR A 74 -12.39 -8.85 16.98
C THR A 74 -11.17 -8.41 16.15
N MET A 75 -10.09 -9.20 16.16
CA MET A 75 -8.91 -8.95 15.33
C MET A 75 -9.33 -8.66 13.87
N LEU A 76 -8.78 -7.59 13.33
CA LEU A 76 -9.16 -7.03 12.04
C LEU A 76 -8.77 -7.96 10.90
N LEU A 77 -9.53 -7.90 9.81
CA LEU A 77 -9.14 -8.48 8.53
C LEU A 77 -7.92 -7.73 7.96
N LEU A 78 -7.17 -8.38 7.08
CA LEU A 78 -5.95 -7.80 6.51
C LEU A 78 -6.23 -6.46 5.79
N ASP A 79 -7.30 -6.40 5.00
CA ASP A 79 -7.63 -5.17 4.26
C ASP A 79 -8.12 -4.06 5.19
N GLN A 80 -8.77 -4.41 6.31
CA GLN A 80 -9.10 -3.42 7.34
C GLN A 80 -7.84 -2.85 7.99
N VAL A 81 -6.84 -3.69 8.26
CA VAL A 81 -5.53 -3.23 8.74
C VAL A 81 -4.87 -2.30 7.74
N ARG A 82 -4.81 -2.70 6.45
CA ARG A 82 -4.22 -1.89 5.38
C ARG A 82 -4.93 -0.54 5.23
N ASN A 83 -6.25 -0.53 5.20
CA ASN A 83 -7.04 0.71 5.10
C ASN A 83 -6.84 1.61 6.32
N ARG A 84 -6.76 1.01 7.51
CA ARG A 84 -6.46 1.77 8.73
C ARG A 84 -5.06 2.38 8.64
N LEU A 85 -4.05 1.61 8.23
CA LEU A 85 -2.67 2.08 8.05
C LEU A 85 -2.57 3.21 7.02
N LYS A 86 -3.19 3.05 5.83
CA LYS A 86 -3.26 4.12 4.81
C LYS A 86 -3.74 5.44 5.42
N ARG A 87 -4.82 5.37 6.21
CA ARG A 87 -5.39 6.53 6.88
C ARG A 87 -4.47 7.10 7.97
N ILE A 88 -3.73 6.26 8.72
CA ILE A 88 -2.77 6.71 9.74
C ILE A 88 -1.63 7.46 9.11
N THR A 89 -1.00 6.80 8.16
CA THR A 89 0.34 7.17 7.70
C THR A 89 0.26 8.16 6.55
N GLY A 90 -0.89 8.28 5.90
CA GLY A 90 -1.04 8.98 4.62
C GLY A 90 -0.30 8.28 3.48
N VAL A 91 0.24 7.07 3.71
CA VAL A 91 1.00 6.33 2.69
C VAL A 91 0.00 5.54 1.84
N LEU A 92 -0.20 6.03 0.63
CA LEU A 92 -1.10 5.45 -0.35
C LEU A 92 -0.28 4.70 -1.43
N PRO A 93 -0.74 3.53 -1.89
CA PRO A 93 -0.06 2.79 -2.94
C PRO A 93 -0.24 3.48 -4.29
N LEU A 94 0.81 3.48 -5.10
CA LEU A 94 0.72 3.75 -6.53
C LEU A 94 0.96 2.45 -7.30
N HIS A 95 0.10 2.20 -8.26
CA HIS A 95 0.16 1.04 -9.12
C HIS A 95 0.66 1.46 -10.49
N PHE A 96 1.74 0.80 -10.90
CA PHE A 96 2.35 0.99 -12.20
C PHE A 96 2.73 -0.37 -12.76
N ASP A 97 2.60 -0.53 -14.06
CA ASP A 97 3.16 -1.69 -14.73
C ASP A 97 4.67 -1.66 -14.56
N MET A 98 5.23 -2.82 -14.22
CA MET A 98 6.66 -3.00 -14.05
C MET A 98 7.14 -4.20 -14.84
N CYS A 99 8.39 -4.13 -15.31
CA CYS A 99 9.03 -5.29 -15.92
C CYS A 99 9.20 -6.41 -14.89
N VAL A 100 8.73 -7.61 -15.23
CA VAL A 100 8.77 -8.80 -14.34
C VAL A 100 10.18 -9.23 -13.93
N ASN A 101 11.20 -8.94 -14.75
CA ASN A 101 12.58 -9.38 -14.52
C ASN A 101 13.45 -8.33 -13.82
N THR A 102 13.09 -7.05 -13.93
CA THR A 102 13.98 -5.93 -13.53
C THR A 102 13.31 -4.89 -12.64
N CYS A 103 11.99 -5.01 -12.43
CA CYS A 103 11.19 -4.02 -11.74
C CYS A 103 11.25 -2.61 -12.35
N LEU A 104 11.70 -2.45 -13.62
CA LEU A 104 11.60 -1.18 -14.34
C LEU A 104 10.13 -0.76 -14.42
N ALA A 105 9.77 0.34 -13.79
CA ALA A 105 8.43 0.89 -13.83
C ALA A 105 8.20 1.69 -15.12
N PHE A 106 7.10 1.39 -15.82
CA PHE A 106 6.70 2.05 -17.06
C PHE A 106 5.91 3.33 -16.77
N THR A 107 6.58 4.32 -16.20
CA THR A 107 5.97 5.58 -15.71
C THR A 107 6.74 6.80 -16.23
N GLY A 108 6.11 7.98 -16.18
CA GLY A 108 6.75 9.24 -16.57
C GLY A 108 7.41 9.14 -17.96
N PRO A 109 8.72 9.42 -18.10
CA PRO A 109 9.45 9.29 -19.38
C PRO A 109 9.43 7.88 -19.99
N PHE A 110 9.21 6.85 -19.19
CA PHE A 110 9.17 5.46 -19.62
C PHE A 110 7.75 4.94 -19.89
N ALA A 111 6.71 5.74 -19.62
CA ALA A 111 5.32 5.38 -19.87
C ALA A 111 5.02 4.94 -21.32
N PRO A 112 5.63 5.52 -22.37
CA PRO A 112 5.41 5.09 -23.75
C PRO A 112 6.09 3.77 -24.14
N LEU A 113 6.95 3.21 -23.28
CA LEU A 113 7.71 2.00 -23.61
C LEU A 113 6.82 0.76 -23.50
N THR A 114 6.92 -0.12 -24.50
CA THR A 114 6.25 -1.44 -24.55
C THR A 114 7.20 -2.59 -24.22
N LYS A 115 8.49 -2.31 -24.03
CA LYS A 115 9.53 -3.27 -23.66
C LYS A 115 10.48 -2.67 -22.64
N CYS A 116 11.01 -3.53 -21.77
CA CYS A 116 12.04 -3.14 -20.83
C CYS A 116 13.36 -2.81 -21.54
N LEU A 117 13.96 -1.68 -21.20
CA LEU A 117 15.26 -1.25 -21.77
C LEU A 117 16.43 -2.11 -21.30
N PHE A 118 16.29 -2.83 -20.19
CA PHE A 118 17.36 -3.60 -19.57
C PHE A 118 17.38 -5.06 -20.00
N CYS A 119 16.20 -5.69 -20.15
CA CYS A 119 16.10 -7.13 -20.48
C CYS A 119 15.29 -7.41 -21.75
N GLY A 120 14.73 -6.40 -22.41
CA GLY A 120 13.93 -6.56 -23.64
C GLY A 120 12.55 -7.19 -23.46
N GLU A 121 12.21 -7.60 -22.23
CA GLU A 121 10.93 -8.24 -21.90
C GLU A 121 9.76 -7.30 -22.21
N HIS A 122 8.65 -7.87 -22.68
CA HIS A 122 7.45 -7.10 -22.97
C HIS A 122 6.86 -6.51 -21.68
N ARG A 123 6.30 -5.30 -21.79
CA ARG A 123 5.41 -4.76 -20.76
C ARG A 123 4.20 -5.67 -20.67
N TYR A 124 3.77 -5.96 -19.44
CA TYR A 124 2.59 -6.77 -19.18
C TYR A 124 1.35 -6.08 -19.77
N GLU A 125 0.50 -6.83 -20.47
CA GLU A 125 -0.79 -6.36 -21.02
C GLU A 125 -1.95 -6.63 -20.05
#